data_AF-A0A835RSV2-F1
#
_entry.id   AF-A0A835RSV2-F1
#
_cell.length_a   1.000
_cell.length_b   1.000
_cell.length_c   1.000
_cell.angle_alpha   90.00
_cell.angle_beta   90.00
_cell.angle_gamma   90.00
#
_symmetry.space_group_name_H-M   'P 1'
#
loop_
_entity.id
_entity.type
_entity.pdbx_description
1 polymer ?
#
loop_
_entity_poly.entity_id
_entity_poly.type
_entity_poly.pdbx_seq_one_letter_code
_entity_poly.pdbx_strand_id
1 'polypeptide(L)' 'MRFSIGTPPVSVLAVMDTGSDLTWFRCTPAPTVSAATSTVFHPTASSTYETLPLRFGALQTARTRRVQQVAKLFLPIRPR' A
#
# COMPACT_ATOMS: atom_id res chain seq x y z
N MET A 1 9.25 -4.32 -10.19
CA MET A 1 8.30 -4.97 -11.14
C MET A 1 7.06 -4.09 -11.29
N ARG A 2 6.37 -4.10 -12.44
CA ARG A 2 5.13 -3.33 -12.65
C ARG A 2 3.92 -4.27 -12.72
N PHE A 3 2.83 -3.89 -12.08
CA PHE A 3 1.55 -4.61 -12.10
C PHE A 3 0.39 -3.62 -12.08
N SER A 4 -0.81 -4.06 -12.45
CA SER A 4 -2.00 -3.21 -12.53
C SER A 4 -3.00 -3.58 -11.44
N ILE A 5 -3.66 -2.59 -10.85
CA ILE A 5 -4.69 -2.75 -9.81
C ILE A 5 -5.94 -1.91 -10.10
N GLY A 6 -7.09 -2.38 -9.64
CA GLY A 6 -8.37 -1.67 -9.75
C GLY A 6 -8.99 -1.68 -11.14
N THR A 7 -10.16 -1.06 -11.25
CA THR A 7 -10.90 -0.89 -12.49
C THR A 7 -11.40 0.55 -12.60
N PRO A 8 -10.91 1.38 -13.54
CA PRO A 8 -9.94 1.05 -14.60
C PRO A 8 -8.53 0.72 -14.06
N PRO A 9 -7.70 -0.03 -14.82
CA PRO A 9 -6.41 -0.51 -14.33
C PRO A 9 -5.41 0.62 -14.09
N VAL A 10 -4.83 0.64 -12.89
CA VAL A 10 -3.79 1.59 -12.47
C VAL A 10 -2.45 0.87 -12.35
N SER A 11 -1.44 1.30 -13.12
CA SER A 11 -0.10 0.72 -13.08
C SER A 11 0.67 1.18 -11.83
N VAL A 12 1.18 0.22 -11.06
CA VAL A 12 1.95 0.43 -9.83
C VAL A 12 3.33 -0.23 -9.95
N LEU A 13 4.35 0.45 -9.44
CA LEU A 13 5.71 -0.10 -9.31
C LEU A 13 5.86 -0.76 -7.92
N ALA A 14 6.13 -2.06 -7.89
CA ALA A 14 6.42 -2.82 -6.67
C ALA A 14 7.88 -3.23 -6.55
N VAL A 15 8.30 -3.33 -5.29
CA VAL A 15 9.51 -4.03 -4.84
C VAL A 15 9.07 -5.36 -4.23
N MET A 16 9.72 -6.45 -4.60
CA MET A 16 9.42 -7.79 -4.08
C MET A 16 10.15 -7.98 -2.74
N ASP A 17 9.41 -7.93 -1.63
CA ASP A 17 9.91 -8.18 -0.28
C ASP A 17 9.61 -9.63 0.12
N THR A 18 10.58 -10.54 -0.02
CA THR A 18 10.40 -11.97 0.29
C THR A 18 10.32 -12.28 1.78
N GLY A 19 10.51 -11.27 2.64
CA GLY A 19 10.50 -11.40 4.10
C GLY A 19 9.19 -10.97 4.75
N SER A 20 8.12 -10.73 3.99
CA SER A 20 6.82 -10.31 4.53
C SER A 20 5.63 -10.88 3.76
N ASP A 21 4.52 -11.09 4.47
CA ASP A 21 3.25 -11.56 3.91
C ASP A 21 2.33 -10.41 3.48
N LEU A 22 2.79 -9.16 3.58
CA LEU A 22 1.97 -7.97 3.37
C LEU A 22 2.31 -7.26 2.06
N THR A 23 1.31 -7.14 1.18
CA THR A 23 1.38 -6.25 0.01
C THR A 23 0.67 -4.94 0.31
N TRP A 24 1.33 -3.81 0.08
CA TRP A 24 0.77 -2.49 0.31
C TRP A 24 1.23 -1.50 -0.77
N PHE A 25 0.38 -0.50 -1.05
CA PHE A 25 0.66 0.60 -1.96
C PHE A 25 0.04 1.89 -1.41
N ARG A 26 0.40 3.03 -1.99
CA ARG A 26 -0.06 4.34 -1.53
C ARG A 26 -1.47 4.64 -2.07
N CYS A 27 -2.40 4.98 -1.18
CA CYS A 27 -3.75 5.47 -1.51
C CYS A 27 -3.97 6.92 -1.04
N THR A 28 -5.00 7.59 -1.58
CA THR A 28 -5.44 8.91 -1.09
C THR A 28 -6.32 8.85 0.16
N PRO A 29 -6.27 9.85 1.07
CA PRO A 29 -5.37 11.02 1.07
C PRO A 29 -4.02 10.70 1.72
N ALA A 30 -2.92 11.00 1.03
CA ALA A 30 -1.57 10.79 1.55
C ALA A 30 -1.13 12.01 2.37
N PRO A 31 -0.65 11.86 3.61
CA PRO A 31 -0.30 12.98 4.48
C PRO A 31 1.03 13.67 4.12
N THR A 32 1.85 13.11 3.24
CA THR A 32 3.10 13.71 2.79
C THR A 32 3.27 13.55 1.28
N VAL A 33 3.39 14.69 0.58
CA VAL A 33 3.74 14.74 -0.85
C VAL A 33 5.27 14.62 -0.97
N SER A 34 5.82 13.45 -0.64
CA SER A 34 7.20 13.14 -1.05
C SER A 34 7.15 12.46 -2.42
N ALA A 35 7.46 13.25 -3.45
CA ALA A 35 7.75 12.83 -4.81
C ALA A 35 8.94 11.82 -4.79
N ALA A 36 9.00 10.80 -5.66
CA ALA A 36 9.27 11.03 -7.07
C ALA A 36 8.79 9.95 -8.06
N THR A 37 8.20 8.82 -7.64
CA THR A 37 7.97 7.69 -8.58
C THR A 37 6.79 6.76 -8.29
N SER A 38 5.98 7.00 -7.25
CA SER A 38 4.88 6.09 -6.90
C SER A 38 3.53 6.63 -7.37
N THR A 39 2.86 5.87 -8.25
CA THR A 39 1.44 6.09 -8.58
C THR A 39 0.59 6.06 -7.31
N VAL A 40 -0.29 7.06 -7.15
CA VAL A 40 -1.24 7.11 -6.03
C VAL A 40 -2.55 6.48 -6.49
N PHE A 41 -3.04 5.48 -5.76
CA PHE A 41 -4.32 4.85 -6.03
C PHE A 41 -5.47 5.65 -5.40
N HIS A 42 -6.53 5.89 -6.17
CA HIS A 42 -7.75 6.54 -5.69
C HIS A 42 -8.84 5.50 -5.45
N PRO A 43 -9.15 5.14 -4.19
CA PRO A 43 -10.15 4.12 -3.89
C PRO A 43 -11.53 4.44 -4.47
N THR A 44 -11.93 5.71 -4.43
CA THR A 44 -13.22 6.20 -4.94
C THR A 44 -13.34 6.17 -6.46
N ALA A 45 -12.22 6.04 -7.19
CA ALA A 45 -12.21 6.01 -8.66
C ALA A 45 -12.20 4.58 -9.22
N SER A 46 -12.12 3.55 -8.37
CA SER A 46 -12.06 2.16 -8.79
C SER A 46 -13.38 1.45 -8.49
N SER A 47 -14.04 0.90 -9.53
CA SER A 47 -15.31 0.18 -9.36
C SER A 47 -15.17 -1.17 -8.65
N THR A 48 -13.97 -1.75 -8.65
CA THR A 48 -13.67 -3.02 -7.95
C THR A 48 -13.04 -2.81 -6.57
N TYR A 49 -12.98 -1.57 -6.08
CA TYR A 49 -12.49 -1.31 -4.73
C TYR A 49 -13.60 -1.53 -3.70
N GLU A 50 -13.31 -2.31 -2.66
CA GLU A 50 -14.22 -2.53 -1.53
C GLU A 50 -13.49 -2.34 -0.21
N THR A 51 -14.19 -1.76 0.76
CA THR A 51 -13.68 -1.62 2.13
C THR A 51 -14.01 -2.89 2.90
N LEU A 52 -13.00 -3.52 3.50
CA LEU A 52 -13.23 -4.68 4.35
C LEU A 52 -14.03 -4.26 5.60
N PRO A 53 -15.18 -4.91 5.88
CA PRO A 53 -15.96 -4.59 7.06
C PRO A 53 -15.16 -4.97 8.31
N LEU A 54 -15.08 -4.06 9.27
CA LEU A 54 -14.59 -4.37 10.60
C LEU A 54 -15.54 -5.41 11.21
N ARG A 55 -15.07 -6.64 11.41
CA ARG A 55 -15.83 -7.63 12.20
C ARG A 55 -15.76 -7.19 13.66
N PHE A 56 -16.75 -6.42 14.11
CA PHE A 56 -16.95 -5.98 15.50
C PHE A 56 -17.36 -7.15 16.41
N GLY A 57 -16.52 -8.19 16.49
CA GLY A 57 -16.62 -9.29 17.46
C GLY A 57 -15.34 -9.50 18.27
N ALA A 58 -14.23 -8.87 17.88
CA ALA A 58 -13.02 -8.80 18.69
C ALA A 58 -12.77 -7.33 19.02
N LEU A 59 -13.06 -6.96 20.26
CA LEU A 59 -12.54 -5.76 20.90
C LEU A 59 -11.01 -5.87 20.91
N GLN A 60 -10.39 -5.45 19.81
CA GLN A 60 -9.01 -5.06 19.82
C GLN A 60 -9.01 -3.56 19.63
N THR A 61 -8.55 -2.85 20.64
CA THR A 61 -8.13 -1.45 20.61
C THR A 61 -7.02 -1.31 19.55
N ALA A 62 -7.39 -1.42 18.29
CA ALA A 62 -6.63 -0.92 17.17
C ALA A 62 -6.83 0.59 17.18
N ARG A 63 -6.21 1.24 18.19
CA ARG A 63 -5.72 2.61 18.06
C ARG A 63 -5.23 2.69 16.63
N THR A 64 -5.91 3.46 15.78
CA THR A 64 -5.72 3.47 14.33
C THR A 64 -4.24 3.64 14.06
N ARG A 65 -3.51 2.53 13.99
CA ARG A 65 -2.18 2.50 13.42
C ARG A 65 -2.56 2.59 11.96
N ARG A 66 -2.71 3.83 11.49
CA ARG A 66 -2.44 4.16 10.10
C ARG A 66 -1.24 3.29 9.77
N VAL A 67 -1.40 2.26 8.95
CA VAL A 67 -0.27 1.46 8.49
C VAL A 67 0.48 2.37 7.55
N GLN A 68 1.19 3.34 8.14
CA GLN A 68 2.32 4.00 7.57
C GLN A 68 3.52 3.19 8.06
N GLN A 69 3.77 2.08 7.38
CA GLN A 69 5.15 1.70 7.13
C GLN A 69 5.36 2.15 5.68
N VAL A 70 5.72 3.42 5.50
CA VAL A 70 7.11 3.91 5.49
C VAL A 70 7.92 3.11 4.49
N ALA A 71 8.37 3.82 3.46
CA ALA A 71 9.38 3.37 2.52
C ALA A 71 10.42 2.50 3.22
N LYS A 72 10.58 1.24 2.79
CA LYS A 72 11.79 0.50 3.11
C LYS A 72 12.88 1.13 2.25
N LEU A 73 13.45 2.22 2.78
CA LEU A 73 14.60 2.94 2.26
C LEU A 73 15.71 1.90 2.02
N PHE A 74 16.38 2.05 0.89
CA PHE A 74 17.57 1.33 0.49
C PHE A 74 18.49 0.98 1.66
N LEU A 75 18.75 -0.31 1.85
CA LEU A 75 20.04 -0.81 2.33
C LEU A 75 20.50 -1.87 1.32
N PRO A 76 21.80 -1.90 0.98
CA PRO A 76 22.30 -2.59 -0.19
C PRO A 76 22.22 -4.09 0.04
N ILE A 77 21.56 -4.81 -0.86
CA ILE A 77 21.87 -6.22 -1.03
C ILE A 77 23.32 -6.23 -1.54
N ARG A 78 24.30 -6.43 -0.66
CA ARG A 78 25.64 -6.87 -1.07
C ARG A 78 25.53 -8.35 -1.41
N PRO A 79 25.66 -8.78 -2.67
CA PRO A 79 25.95 -10.17 -2.96
C PRO A 79 27.46 -10.39 -2.74
N ARG A 80 27.78 -11.25 -1.77
CA ARG A 80 29.11 -11.81 -1.42
C ARG A 80 30.32 -10.89 -1.54
#